data_AF-A0A7W7Y3W2-F1
#
_entry.id   AF-A0A7W7Y3W2-F1
#
_cell.length_a   1.000
_cell.length_b   1.000
_cell.length_c   1.000
_cell.angle_alpha   90.00
_cell.angle_beta   90.00
_cell.angle_gamma   90.00
#
_symmetry.space_group_name_H-M   'P 1'
#
loop_
_entity.id
_entity.type
_entity.pdbx_description
1 polymer ?
#
loop_
_entity_poly.entity_id
_entity_poly.type
_entity_poly.pdbx_seq_one_letter_code
_entity_poly.pdbx_strand_id
1 'polypeptide(L)'
;MKRRYAFFLDRDGTINQEVEYLHRWEDFRYENGAIEALRILQSQGGQLVVVTNQSGVARGYYDAEAVQNLHRHMQADMRQQGVFIAGIYDCPHHPDFSGPCSCRKPKPGMLQQAASDLDIDLAHSWIIGDKIDDIEAGYRAGCHGGILVSTGHGKRHAHITPDFGHFFHFHRSPNLLQAAYYLADNGEKEE
;
A
#
# COMPACT_ATOMS: atom_id res chain seq x y z
N MET A 1 18.67 -14.20 -13.00
CA MET A 1 17.19 -14.17 -12.90
C MET A 1 16.76 -12.72 -12.75
N LYS A 2 15.68 -12.30 -13.43
CA LYS A 2 15.12 -10.95 -13.26
C LYS A 2 14.61 -10.84 -11.82
N ARG A 3 15.08 -9.85 -11.06
CA ARG A 3 14.64 -9.64 -9.67
C ARG A 3 13.15 -9.26 -9.70
N ARG A 4 12.31 -9.90 -8.88
CA ARG A 4 10.90 -9.49 -8.75
C ARG A 4 10.86 -8.35 -7.75
N TYR A 5 10.39 -7.19 -8.16
CA TYR A 5 10.16 -6.07 -7.25
C TYR A 5 8.67 -5.80 -7.14
N ALA A 6 8.25 -5.03 -6.14
CA ALA A 6 6.85 -4.75 -5.90
C ALA A 6 6.57 -3.25 -5.74
N PHE A 7 5.34 -2.90 -6.11
CA PHE A 7 4.67 -1.70 -5.65
C PHE A 7 3.76 -2.13 -4.49
N PHE A 8 4.21 -1.85 -3.27
CA PHE A 8 3.42 -2.00 -2.06
C PHE A 8 2.43 -0.83 -1.95
N LEU A 9 1.16 -1.15 -1.71
CA LEU A 9 0.07 -0.17 -1.76
C LEU A 9 -0.71 -0.24 -0.45
N ASP A 10 -0.91 0.90 0.21
CA ASP A 10 -1.99 0.97 1.19
C ASP A 10 -3.35 0.85 0.50
N ARG A 11 -4.37 0.46 1.26
CA ARG A 11 -5.73 0.26 0.76
C ARG A 11 -6.55 1.54 0.89
N ASP A 12 -6.87 1.91 2.12
CA ASP A 12 -7.72 3.04 2.47
C ASP A 12 -6.97 4.36 2.27
N GLY A 13 -7.57 5.32 1.58
CA GLY A 13 -6.94 6.58 1.22
C GLY A 13 -5.95 6.52 0.06
N THR A 14 -5.68 5.35 -0.51
CA THR A 14 -4.73 5.16 -1.63
C THR A 14 -5.38 4.48 -2.83
N ILE A 15 -5.87 3.24 -2.66
CA ILE A 15 -6.62 2.51 -3.69
C ILE A 15 -8.09 2.91 -3.65
N ASN A 16 -8.67 2.93 -2.45
CA ASN A 16 -10.05 3.35 -2.21
C ASN A 16 -10.10 4.59 -1.34
N GLN A 17 -11.25 5.26 -1.38
CA GLN A 17 -11.53 6.39 -0.52
C GLN A 17 -11.44 5.95 0.94
N GLU A 18 -10.72 6.73 1.75
CA GLU A 18 -10.65 6.52 3.19
C GLU A 18 -12.03 6.75 3.82
N VAL A 19 -12.56 5.69 4.42
CA VAL A 19 -13.81 5.69 5.18
C VAL A 19 -13.51 4.97 6.49
N GLU A 20 -13.87 5.61 7.60
CA GLU A 20 -13.60 5.06 8.92
C GLU A 20 -14.24 3.67 9.04
N TYR A 21 -13.40 2.65 9.26
CA TYR A 21 -13.81 1.25 9.43
C TYR A 21 -14.48 0.61 8.20
N LEU A 22 -13.99 0.89 6.99
CA LEU A 22 -14.46 0.22 5.78
C LEU A 22 -14.29 -1.31 5.85
N HIS A 23 -15.42 -2.03 5.79
CA HIS A 23 -15.49 -3.49 5.84
C HIS A 23 -16.54 -4.11 4.91
N ARG A 24 -17.30 -3.28 4.19
CA ARG A 24 -18.37 -3.71 3.28
C ARG A 24 -18.07 -3.29 1.86
N TRP A 25 -18.30 -4.20 0.91
CA TRP A 25 -18.08 -3.93 -0.51
C TRP A 25 -19.00 -2.81 -1.02
N GLU A 26 -20.23 -2.72 -0.52
CA GLU A 26 -21.18 -1.71 -0.99
C GLU A 26 -20.75 -0.28 -0.64
N ASP A 27 -19.87 -0.13 0.35
CA ASP A 27 -19.32 1.16 0.80
C ASP A 27 -17.96 1.44 0.14
N PHE A 28 -17.37 0.45 -0.55
CA PHE A 28 -16.08 0.58 -1.23
C PHE A 28 -16.19 1.48 -2.46
N ARG A 29 -15.36 2.51 -2.54
CA ARG A 29 -15.26 3.40 -3.71
C ARG A 29 -13.79 3.60 -4.06
N TYR A 30 -13.42 3.33 -5.30
CA TYR A 30 -12.07 3.62 -5.78
C TYR A 30 -11.73 5.10 -5.64
N GLU A 31 -10.46 5.40 -5.36
CA GLU A 31 -9.92 6.74 -5.57
C GLU A 31 -9.91 7.07 -7.07
N ASN A 32 -10.01 8.36 -7.39
CA ASN A 32 -10.03 8.81 -8.78
C ASN A 32 -8.74 8.39 -9.50
N GLY A 33 -8.89 7.60 -10.57
CA GLY A 33 -7.78 7.08 -11.37
C GLY A 33 -7.05 5.87 -10.77
N ALA A 34 -7.51 5.30 -9.65
CA ALA A 34 -6.80 4.20 -8.98
C ALA A 34 -6.60 2.98 -9.90
N ILE A 35 -7.62 2.54 -10.63
CA ILE A 35 -7.50 1.39 -11.54
C ILE A 35 -6.52 1.67 -12.68
N GLU A 36 -6.56 2.87 -13.26
CA GLU A 36 -5.61 3.27 -14.30
C GLU A 36 -4.18 3.26 -13.76
N ALA A 37 -3.98 3.80 -12.56
CA ALA A 37 -2.69 3.81 -11.87
C ALA A 37 -2.14 2.39 -11.66
N LEU A 38 -2.98 1.46 -11.19
CA LEU A 38 -2.58 0.07 -10.98
C LEU A 38 -2.18 -0.61 -12.29
N ARG A 39 -2.86 -0.31 -13.41
CA ARG A 39 -2.46 -0.82 -14.73
C ARG A 39 -1.11 -0.26 -15.18
N ILE A 40 -0.84 1.02 -14.94
CA ILE A 40 0.46 1.65 -15.24
C ILE A 40 1.57 1.00 -14.42
N LEU A 41 1.38 0.84 -13.10
CA LEU A 41 2.36 0.19 -12.24
C LEU A 41 2.60 -1.26 -12.67
N GLN A 42 1.55 -2.00 -13.01
CA GLN A 42 1.66 -3.37 -13.52
C GLN A 42 2.43 -3.44 -14.85
N SER A 43 2.28 -2.46 -15.74
CA SER A 43 3.00 -2.45 -17.02
C SER A 43 4.51 -2.21 -16.86
N GLN A 44 4.96 -1.67 -15.72
CA GLN A 44 6.38 -1.56 -15.38
C GLN A 44 7.01 -2.94 -15.05
N GLY A 45 6.20 -3.99 -14.87
CA GLY A 45 6.66 -5.34 -14.57
C GLY A 45 6.84 -5.64 -13.08
N GLY A 46 6.52 -4.70 -12.19
CA GLY A 46 6.46 -4.90 -10.74
C GLY A 46 5.21 -5.67 -10.29
N GLN A 47 5.29 -6.35 -9.15
CA GLN A 47 4.15 -6.99 -8.50
C GLN A 47 3.32 -5.95 -7.74
N LEU A 48 1.99 -6.00 -7.86
CA LEU A 48 1.10 -5.18 -7.03
C LEU A 48 0.79 -5.92 -5.73
N VAL A 49 1.16 -5.35 -4.58
CA VAL A 49 0.94 -5.96 -3.27
C VAL A 49 0.23 -4.98 -2.35
N VAL A 50 -0.91 -5.38 -1.79
CA VAL A 50 -1.63 -4.55 -0.82
C VAL A 50 -1.13 -4.84 0.59
N VAL A 51 -0.79 -3.79 1.34
CA VAL A 51 -0.36 -3.86 2.75
C VAL A 51 -1.17 -2.88 3.59
N THR A 52 -2.09 -3.37 4.43
CA THR A 52 -3.11 -2.51 5.07
C THR A 52 -3.29 -2.76 6.57
N ASN A 53 -3.45 -1.70 7.36
CA ASN A 53 -3.80 -1.80 8.78
C ASN A 53 -5.35 -1.87 8.92
N GLN A 54 -5.88 -2.98 9.46
CA GLN A 54 -7.33 -3.20 9.65
C GLN A 54 -7.69 -3.30 11.15
N SER A 55 -7.37 -2.26 11.92
CA SER A 55 -7.58 -2.26 13.38
C SER A 55 -9.04 -2.27 13.83
N GLY A 56 -10.00 -2.14 12.92
CA GLY A 56 -11.42 -2.32 13.25
C GLY A 56 -11.71 -3.72 13.79
N VAL A 57 -10.91 -4.72 13.41
CA VAL A 57 -10.98 -6.09 13.96
C VAL A 57 -10.66 -6.11 15.44
N ALA A 58 -9.49 -5.62 15.86
CA ALA A 58 -9.12 -5.58 17.28
C ALA A 58 -10.08 -4.72 18.12
N ARG A 59 -10.74 -3.73 17.51
CA ARG A 59 -11.74 -2.87 18.17
C ARG A 59 -13.15 -3.48 18.22
N GLY A 60 -13.38 -4.61 17.55
CA GLY A 60 -14.67 -5.29 17.51
C GLY A 60 -15.73 -4.62 16.62
N TYR A 61 -15.33 -3.73 15.69
CA TYR A 61 -16.27 -3.08 14.77
C TYR A 61 -16.73 -4.00 13.65
N TYR A 62 -15.88 -4.97 13.27
CA TYR A 62 -16.17 -6.03 12.33
C TYR A 62 -15.21 -7.19 12.59
N ASP A 63 -15.53 -8.39 12.09
CA ASP A 63 -14.66 -9.55 12.23
C ASP A 63 -13.64 -9.66 11.09
N ALA A 64 -12.70 -10.60 11.23
CA ALA A 64 -11.70 -10.87 10.21
C ALA A 64 -12.33 -11.40 8.90
N GLU A 65 -13.47 -12.09 8.99
CA GLU A 65 -14.16 -12.62 7.81
C GLU A 65 -14.72 -11.50 6.93
N ALA A 66 -15.25 -10.43 7.52
CA ALA A 66 -15.69 -9.24 6.79
C ALA A 66 -14.55 -8.59 5.99
N VAL A 67 -13.35 -8.49 6.59
CA VAL A 67 -12.15 -7.98 5.91
C VAL A 67 -11.79 -8.87 4.72
N GLN A 68 -11.75 -10.18 4.93
CA GLN A 68 -11.41 -11.14 3.88
C GLN A 68 -12.47 -11.17 2.76
N ASN A 69 -13.75 -11.01 3.10
CA ASN A 69 -14.84 -10.85 2.13
C ASN A 69 -14.65 -9.59 1.28
N LEU A 70 -14.33 -8.45 1.91
CA LEU A 70 -14.05 -7.21 1.20
C LEU A 70 -12.86 -7.36 0.25
N HIS A 71 -11.77 -7.98 0.71
CA HIS A 71 -10.58 -8.24 -0.12
C HIS A 71 -10.89 -9.13 -1.31
N ARG A 72 -11.69 -10.19 -1.14
CA ARG A 72 -12.12 -11.06 -2.25
C ARG A 72 -12.91 -10.30 -3.31
N HIS A 73 -13.86 -9.46 -2.90
CA HIS A 73 -14.63 -8.63 -3.84
C HIS A 73 -13.73 -7.64 -4.58
N MET A 74 -12.86 -6.95 -3.84
CA MET A 74 -11.88 -6.02 -4.41
C MET A 74 -10.98 -6.70 -5.46
N GLN A 75 -10.41 -7.86 -5.14
CA GLN A 75 -9.57 -8.61 -6.08
C GLN A 75 -10.34 -9.07 -7.32
N ALA A 76 -11.57 -9.57 -7.13
CA ALA A 76 -12.41 -10.02 -8.24
C ALA A 76 -12.77 -8.87 -9.19
N ASP A 77 -13.15 -7.71 -8.64
CA ASP A 77 -13.48 -6.51 -9.40
C ASP A 77 -12.25 -5.94 -10.14
N MET A 78 -11.12 -5.80 -9.45
CA MET A 78 -9.84 -5.38 -10.07
C MET A 78 -9.43 -6.32 -11.21
N ARG A 79 -9.62 -7.63 -11.04
CA ARG A 79 -9.31 -8.63 -12.07
C ARG A 79 -10.17 -8.48 -13.31
N GLN A 80 -11.47 -8.19 -13.15
CA GLN A 80 -12.36 -7.88 -14.29
C GLN A 80 -11.88 -6.64 -15.04
N GLN A 81 -11.21 -5.73 -14.34
CA GLN A 81 -10.59 -4.53 -14.89
C GLN A 81 -9.12 -4.75 -15.32
N GLY A 82 -8.62 -5.99 -15.40
CA GLY A 82 -7.26 -6.28 -15.89
C GLY A 82 -6.12 -5.92 -14.92
N VAL A 83 -6.43 -5.71 -13.65
CA VAL A 83 -5.47 -5.48 -12.57
C VAL A 83 -5.31 -6.76 -11.75
N PHE A 84 -4.08 -7.21 -11.55
CA PHE A 84 -3.76 -8.43 -10.82
C PHE A 84 -2.96 -8.12 -9.56
N ILE A 85 -3.57 -8.33 -8.40
CA ILE A 85 -2.91 -8.20 -7.10
C ILE A 85 -2.20 -9.52 -6.77
N ALA A 86 -0.89 -9.47 -6.56
CA ALA A 86 -0.05 -10.61 -6.24
C ALA A 86 -0.26 -11.13 -4.81
N GLY A 87 -0.62 -10.24 -3.88
CA GLY A 87 -0.95 -10.60 -2.51
C GLY A 87 -1.59 -9.44 -1.74
N ILE A 88 -2.38 -9.78 -0.73
CA ILE A 88 -2.95 -8.83 0.23
C ILE A 88 -2.50 -9.27 1.61
N TYR A 89 -1.86 -8.37 2.33
CA TYR A 89 -1.38 -8.57 3.69
C TYR A 89 -2.03 -7.51 4.57
N ASP A 90 -2.71 -7.95 5.62
CA ASP A 90 -3.38 -7.05 6.55
C ASP A 90 -2.97 -7.29 8.01
N CYS A 91 -3.01 -6.20 8.79
CA CYS A 91 -2.79 -6.26 10.22
C CYS A 91 -4.10 -5.98 10.97
N PRO A 92 -4.71 -6.97 11.63
CA PRO A 92 -5.94 -6.78 12.40
C PRO A 92 -5.72 -6.13 13.79
N HIS A 93 -4.46 -6.02 14.21
CA HIS A 93 -4.07 -5.65 15.59
C HIS A 93 -4.16 -4.14 15.88
N HIS A 94 -4.36 -3.83 17.17
CA HIS A 94 -4.24 -2.49 17.74
C HIS A 94 -3.53 -2.54 19.10
N PRO A 95 -2.53 -1.67 19.38
CA PRO A 95 -1.75 -1.71 20.63
C PRO A 95 -2.60 -1.76 21.90
N ASP A 96 -3.63 -0.92 21.96
CA ASP A 96 -4.50 -0.80 23.14
C ASP A 96 -5.50 -1.96 23.33
N PHE A 97 -5.76 -2.77 22.29
CA PHE A 97 -6.81 -3.80 22.32
C PHE A 97 -6.25 -5.23 22.23
N SER A 98 -5.26 -5.44 21.36
CA SER A 98 -4.65 -6.75 21.11
C SER A 98 -3.17 -6.82 21.50
N GLY A 99 -2.60 -5.73 22.03
CA GLY A 99 -1.18 -5.63 22.36
C GLY A 99 -0.27 -5.42 21.14
N PRO A 100 1.06 -5.47 21.35
CA PRO A 100 2.05 -5.22 20.31
C PRO A 100 2.12 -6.38 19.30
N CYS A 101 2.22 -6.06 18.02
CA CYS A 101 2.48 -7.01 16.93
C CYS A 101 3.68 -6.56 16.08
N SER A 102 4.17 -7.39 15.15
CA SER A 102 5.22 -7.02 14.20
C SER A 102 4.69 -6.49 12.87
N CYS A 103 3.40 -6.71 12.56
CA CYS A 103 2.80 -6.41 11.26
C CYS A 103 2.20 -5.02 11.13
N ARG A 104 1.75 -4.38 12.22
CA ARG A 104 1.10 -3.05 12.16
C ARG A 104 2.10 -1.98 11.70
N LYS A 105 1.82 -1.32 10.57
CA LYS A 105 2.59 -0.14 10.11
C LYS A 105 2.59 0.92 11.23
N PRO A 106 3.74 1.53 11.59
CA PRO A 106 4.99 1.64 10.82
C PRO A 106 5.97 0.46 10.96
N LYS A 107 5.59 -0.69 11.53
CA LYS A 107 6.47 -1.87 11.52
C LYS A 107 6.47 -2.52 10.13
N PRO A 108 7.61 -3.08 9.68
CA PRO A 108 7.76 -3.60 8.33
C PRO A 108 7.22 -5.02 8.12
N GLY A 109 6.62 -5.64 9.14
CA GLY A 109 6.33 -7.08 9.12
C GLY A 109 5.47 -7.56 7.95
N MET A 110 4.47 -6.77 7.51
CA MET A 110 3.67 -7.13 6.33
C MET A 110 4.50 -7.12 5.03
N LEU A 111 5.39 -6.15 4.86
CA LEU A 111 6.25 -6.05 3.68
C LEU A 111 7.30 -7.18 3.67
N GLN A 112 7.87 -7.49 4.82
CA GLN A 112 8.82 -8.60 4.98
C GLN A 112 8.16 -9.96 4.69
N GLN A 113 6.95 -10.17 5.20
CA GLN A 113 6.17 -11.38 4.91
C GLN A 113 5.90 -11.50 3.42
N ALA A 114 5.39 -10.43 2.80
CA ALA A 114 5.15 -10.40 1.36
C ALA A 114 6.41 -10.67 0.54
N ALA A 115 7.55 -10.13 0.97
CA ALA A 115 8.82 -10.36 0.29
C ALA A 115 9.27 -11.81 0.36
N SER A 116 9.08 -12.46 1.51
CA SER A 116 9.35 -13.89 1.66
C SER A 116 8.41 -14.74 0.79
N ASP A 117 7.10 -14.47 0.83
CA ASP A 117 6.09 -15.30 0.18
C ASP A 117 6.12 -15.17 -1.36
N LEU A 118 6.50 -14.01 -1.87
CA LEU A 118 6.45 -13.66 -3.29
C LEU A 118 7.84 -13.53 -3.95
N ASP A 119 8.92 -13.80 -3.22
CA ASP A 119 10.32 -13.66 -3.68
C ASP A 119 10.61 -12.24 -4.18
N ILE A 120 10.19 -11.23 -3.41
CA ILE A 120 10.33 -9.80 -3.75
C ILE A 120 11.66 -9.25 -3.24
N ASP A 121 12.38 -8.55 -4.10
CA ASP A 121 13.49 -7.69 -3.75
C ASP A 121 13.00 -6.33 -3.26
N LEU A 122 13.05 -6.14 -1.93
CA LEU A 122 12.67 -4.89 -1.28
C LEU A 122 13.51 -3.70 -1.77
N ALA A 123 14.80 -3.88 -2.07
CA ALA A 123 15.69 -2.79 -2.46
C ALA A 123 15.37 -2.16 -3.82
N HIS A 124 14.49 -2.78 -4.62
CA HIS A 124 13.95 -2.25 -5.87
C HIS A 124 12.45 -1.99 -5.79
N SER A 125 11.86 -2.15 -4.60
CA SER A 125 10.42 -2.01 -4.37
C SER A 125 10.09 -0.64 -3.81
N TRP A 126 8.85 -0.21 -4.06
CA TRP A 126 8.31 1.07 -3.59
C TRP A 126 7.10 0.84 -2.71
N ILE A 127 6.89 1.71 -1.73
CA ILE A 127 5.62 1.80 -0.99
C ILE A 127 4.85 3.06 -1.37
N ILE A 128 3.54 2.95 -1.51
CA ILE A 128 2.64 4.08 -1.78
C ILE A 128 1.52 4.03 -0.75
N GLY A 129 1.33 5.11 0.00
CA GLY A 129 0.35 5.19 1.07
C GLY A 129 -0.04 6.62 1.38
N ASP A 130 -1.05 6.80 2.23
CA ASP A 130 -1.59 8.11 2.60
C ASP A 130 -1.10 8.59 3.99
N LYS A 131 -0.41 7.73 4.74
CA LYS A 131 0.11 8.02 6.08
C LYS A 131 1.64 7.94 6.10
N ILE A 132 2.25 8.71 7.00
CA ILE A 132 3.69 8.61 7.26
C ILE A 132 4.07 7.21 7.75
N ASP A 133 3.16 6.54 8.48
CA ASP A 133 3.34 5.16 8.93
C ASP A 133 3.60 4.19 7.76
N ASP A 134 2.99 4.42 6.59
CA ASP A 134 3.23 3.60 5.40
C ASP A 134 4.65 3.78 4.90
N ILE A 135 5.07 5.03 4.78
CA ILE A 135 6.38 5.39 4.26
C ILE A 135 7.47 4.90 5.21
N GLU A 136 7.26 5.04 6.51
CA GLU A 136 8.19 4.53 7.53
C GLU A 136 8.24 2.99 7.52
N ALA A 137 7.12 2.30 7.27
CA ALA A 137 7.14 0.85 7.11
C ALA A 137 7.98 0.41 5.90
N GLY A 138 7.86 1.12 4.77
CA GLY A 138 8.70 0.89 3.58
C GLY A 138 10.18 1.15 3.87
N TYR A 139 10.49 2.29 4.49
CA TYR A 139 11.86 2.63 4.90
C TYR A 139 12.48 1.54 5.79
N ARG A 140 11.76 1.12 6.84
CA ARG A 140 12.23 0.08 7.77
C ARG A 140 12.33 -1.30 7.12
N ALA A 141 11.56 -1.57 6.07
CA ALA A 141 11.65 -2.80 5.30
C ALA A 141 12.87 -2.80 4.35
N GLY A 142 13.45 -1.64 4.07
CA GLY A 142 14.52 -1.49 3.08
C GLY A 142 13.97 -1.33 1.66
N CYS A 143 12.77 -0.76 1.50
CA CYS A 143 12.28 -0.34 0.19
C CYS A 143 13.19 0.73 -0.42
N HIS A 144 13.27 0.74 -1.76
CA HIS A 144 13.99 1.78 -2.50
C HIS A 144 13.45 3.19 -2.19
N GLY A 145 12.13 3.30 -2.09
CA GLY A 145 11.48 4.57 -1.86
C GLY A 145 10.04 4.45 -1.40
N GLY A 146 9.45 5.60 -1.11
CA GLY A 146 8.08 5.74 -0.67
C GLY A 146 7.42 6.97 -1.25
N ILE A 147 6.18 6.82 -1.70
CA ILE A 147 5.35 7.91 -2.20
C ILE A 147 4.19 8.15 -1.25
N LEU A 148 4.15 9.34 -0.64
CA LEU A 148 3.00 9.78 0.13
C LEU A 148 1.99 10.44 -0.81
N VAL A 149 0.81 9.82 -0.96
CA VAL A 149 -0.30 10.42 -1.71
C VAL A 149 -1.04 11.44 -0.86
N SER A 150 -1.71 12.40 -1.50
CA SER A 150 -2.49 13.46 -0.82
C SER A 150 -3.99 13.15 -0.75
N THR A 151 -4.40 11.94 -1.14
CA THR A 151 -5.72 11.35 -0.87
C THR A 151 -5.81 10.88 0.58
N GLY A 152 -6.99 10.47 1.04
CA GLY A 152 -7.19 10.04 2.44
C GLY A 152 -6.68 11.02 3.49
N HIS A 153 -5.88 10.51 4.44
CA HIS A 153 -5.18 11.24 5.48
C HIS A 153 -3.96 12.02 5.00
N GLY A 154 -3.49 11.79 3.77
CA GLY A 154 -2.31 12.45 3.19
C GLY A 154 -2.42 13.98 3.19
N LYS A 155 -3.64 14.51 3.05
CA LYS A 155 -3.94 15.95 3.16
C LYS A 155 -3.43 16.56 4.48
N ARG A 156 -3.48 15.80 5.58
CA ARG A 156 -3.06 16.23 6.92
C ARG A 156 -1.55 16.15 7.11
N HIS A 157 -0.87 15.38 6.26
CA HIS A 157 0.58 15.16 6.31
C HIS A 157 1.35 16.04 5.32
N ALA A 158 0.70 17.01 4.67
CA ALA A 158 1.30 17.90 3.68
C ALA A 158 2.54 18.66 4.20
N HIS A 159 2.59 18.94 5.51
CA HIS A 159 3.66 19.72 6.15
C HIS A 159 4.76 18.88 6.80
N ILE A 160 4.64 17.55 6.79
CA ILE A 160 5.62 16.69 7.45
C ILE A 160 6.76 16.41 6.47
N THR A 161 7.99 16.78 6.80
CA THR A 161 9.16 16.34 6.04
C THR A 161 9.89 15.30 6.87
N PRO A 162 9.64 14.00 6.64
CA PRO A 162 10.35 12.96 7.35
C PRO A 162 11.82 12.91 6.90
N ASP A 163 12.72 12.63 7.84
CA ASP A 163 14.14 12.40 7.57
C ASP A 163 14.39 10.88 7.52
N PHE A 164 14.38 10.33 6.31
CA PHE A 164 14.66 8.91 6.05
C PHE A 164 16.12 8.65 5.64
N GLY A 165 17.00 9.66 5.77
CA GLY A 165 18.37 9.60 5.27
C GLY A 165 18.48 9.60 3.74
N HIS A 166 19.71 9.53 3.24
CA HIS A 166 20.03 9.78 1.83
C HIS A 166 19.67 8.65 0.85
N PHE A 167 19.45 7.42 1.35
CA PHE A 167 19.28 6.23 0.50
C PHE A 167 17.81 5.86 0.25
N PHE A 168 16.87 6.60 0.83
CA PHE A 168 15.44 6.34 0.67
C PHE A 168 14.79 7.44 -0.17
N HIS A 169 14.25 7.08 -1.32
CA HIS A 169 13.63 8.02 -2.24
C HIS A 169 12.22 8.37 -1.76
N PHE A 170 12.07 9.55 -1.16
CA PHE A 170 10.77 10.05 -0.73
C PHE A 170 10.16 11.01 -1.76
N HIS A 171 8.95 10.71 -2.21
CA HIS A 171 8.19 11.57 -3.13
C HIS A 171 6.78 11.84 -2.58
N ARG A 172 6.20 12.96 -3.01
CA ARG A 172 4.82 13.35 -2.67
C ARG A 172 4.02 13.48 -3.94
N SER A 173 2.84 12.86 -3.96
CA SER A 173 1.97 12.87 -5.12
C SER A 173 0.54 13.28 -4.75
N PRO A 174 -0.21 13.95 -5.64
CA PRO A 174 -1.61 14.29 -5.36
C PRO A 174 -2.50 13.07 -5.15
N ASN A 175 -2.29 11.99 -5.90
CA ASN A 175 -3.08 10.75 -5.86
C ASN A 175 -2.27 9.58 -6.44
N LEU A 176 -2.85 8.38 -6.41
CA LEU A 176 -2.19 7.16 -6.90
C LEU A 176 -1.86 7.22 -8.40
N LEU A 177 -2.71 7.88 -9.22
CA LEU A 177 -2.47 8.01 -10.65
C LEU A 177 -1.22 8.84 -10.97
N GLN A 178 -1.07 9.99 -10.32
CA GLN A 178 0.12 10.82 -10.47
C GLN A 178 1.37 10.13 -9.90
N ALA A 179 1.23 9.32 -8.85
CA ALA A 179 2.33 8.50 -8.32
C ALA A 179 2.78 7.44 -9.34
N ALA A 180 1.83 6.80 -10.03
CA ALA A 180 2.13 5.82 -11.06
C ALA A 180 2.86 6.43 -12.26
N TYR A 181 2.43 7.61 -12.73
CA TYR A 181 3.14 8.34 -13.78
C TYR A 181 4.57 8.71 -13.36
N TYR A 182 4.75 9.23 -12.13
CA TYR A 182 6.08 9.53 -11.60
C TYR A 182 7.00 8.30 -11.62
N LEU A 183 6.50 7.12 -11.23
CA LEU A 183 7.30 5.89 -11.21
C LEU A 183 7.62 5.38 -12.62
N ALA A 184 6.68 5.50 -13.56
CA ALA A 184 6.91 5.13 -14.95
C ALA A 184 7.99 6.01 -15.61
N ASP A 185 7.92 7.33 -15.40
CA ASP A 185 8.85 8.30 -16.04
C ASP A 185 10.28 8.24 -15.47
N ASN A 186 10.45 7.75 -14.24
CA ASN A 186 11.77 7.61 -13.61
C ASN A 186 12.36 6.20 -13.73
N GLY A 187 11.54 5.17 -14.00
CA GLY A 187 12.02 3.81 -14.22
C GLY A 187 12.83 3.62 -15.51
N GLU A 188 12.62 4.46 -16.53
CA GLU A 188 13.36 4.39 -17.81
C GLU A 188 14.79 4.95 -17.74
N LYS A 189 15.19 5.58 -16.63
CA LYS A 189 16.49 6.28 -16.51
C LYS A 189 17.59 5.48 -15.81
N GLU A 190 17.29 4.28 -15.34
CA GLU A 190 18.21 3.45 -14.55
C GLU A 190 18.76 2.21 -15.30
N GLU A 191 18.51 2.10 -16.62
CA GLU A 191 19.20 1.14 -17.52
C GLU A 191 20.43 1.76 -18.19
#